data_AF-A0A1F6D0A3-F1
#
_entry.id   AF-A0A1F6D0A3-F1
#
_cell.length_a   1.000
_cell.length_b   1.000
_cell.length_c   1.000
_cell.angle_alpha   90.00
_cell.angle_beta   90.00
_cell.angle_gamma   90.00
#
_symmetry.space_group_name_H-M   'P 1'
#
loop_
_entity.id
_entity.type
_entity.pdbx_description
1 polymer ?
#
loop_
_entity_poly.entity_id
_entity_poly.type
_entity_poly.pdbx_seq_one_letter_code
_entity_poly.pdbx_strand_id
1 'polypeptide(L)'
;MICKEIGNYKIFEVEKADTVVIVGRVEEHRAFLADMGFEEHPETKEWVGKGEGLYRMAPEAFCARFGVQGGMALQAQVTDGERFCAVDALPQVGEDAEGRLIIVKVLALELDTREIIDQVLSRMLERG
;
A
#
# COMPACT_ATOMS: atom_id res chain seq x y z
N MET A 1 -10.51 -1.91 -6.39
CA MET A 1 -9.39 -1.01 -6.72
C MET A 1 -9.92 0.12 -7.57
N ILE A 2 -9.64 1.37 -7.21
CA ILE A 2 -10.14 2.56 -7.91
C ILE A 2 -9.00 3.21 -8.69
N CYS A 3 -9.14 3.31 -10.00
CA CYS A 3 -8.22 4.09 -10.84
C CYS A 3 -8.62 5.58 -10.80
N LYS A 4 -7.66 6.45 -10.47
CA LYS A 4 -7.80 7.91 -10.51
C LYS A 4 -6.72 8.49 -11.43
N GLU A 5 -7.11 9.43 -12.28
CA GLU A 5 -6.18 10.17 -13.13
C GLU A 5 -5.84 11.51 -12.46
N ILE A 6 -4.55 11.77 -12.23
CA ILE A 6 -4.05 13.05 -11.70
C ILE A 6 -2.98 13.59 -12.64
N GLY A 7 -3.34 14.64 -13.41
CA GLY A 7 -2.47 15.15 -14.47
C GLY A 7 -2.23 14.11 -15.55
N ASN A 8 -0.97 13.70 -15.72
CA ASN A 8 -0.57 12.64 -16.67
C ASN A 8 -0.37 11.27 -16.01
N TYR A 9 -0.69 11.14 -14.72
CA TYR A 9 -0.44 9.94 -13.94
C TYR A 9 -1.73 9.19 -13.63
N LYS A 10 -1.64 7.86 -13.60
CA LYS A 10 -2.69 6.97 -13.09
C LYS A 10 -2.30 6.48 -11.71
N ILE A 11 -3.16 6.71 -10.74
CA ILE A 11 -3.01 6.22 -9.38
C ILE A 11 -4.10 5.18 -9.16
N PHE A 12 -3.72 4.05 -8.58
CA PHE A 12 -4.65 2.98 -8.24
C PHE A 12 -4.77 2.93 -6.72
N GLU A 13 -5.96 3.22 -6.21
CA GLU A 13 -6.28 3.14 -4.79
C GLU A 13 -6.77 1.73 -4.46
N VAL A 14 -6.10 1.09 -3.50
CA VAL A 14 -6.52 -0.20 -2.97
C VAL A 14 -7.72 0.01 -2.06
N GLU A 15 -8.82 -0.69 -2.32
CA GLU A 15 -9.99 -0.66 -1.45
C GLU A 15 -9.85 -1.68 -0.32
N LYS A 16 -10.51 -1.44 0.81
CA LYS A 16 -10.46 -2.35 1.96
C LYS A 16 -10.80 -3.80 1.62
N ALA A 17 -11.73 -4.00 0.68
CA ALA A 17 -12.22 -5.32 0.26
C ALA A 17 -11.41 -5.95 -0.89
N ASP A 18 -10.47 -5.21 -1.48
CA ASP A 18 -9.63 -5.72 -2.56
C ASP A 18 -8.79 -6.89 -2.07
N THR A 19 -8.67 -7.91 -2.91
CA THR A 19 -7.78 -9.03 -2.63
C THR A 19 -6.34 -8.60 -2.87
N VAL A 20 -5.51 -8.82 -1.86
CA VAL A 20 -4.09 -8.53 -1.88
C VAL A 20 -3.32 -9.85 -1.83
N VAL A 21 -2.36 -10.03 -2.72
CA VAL A 21 -1.43 -11.15 -2.74
C VAL A 21 -0.07 -10.67 -2.24
N ILE A 22 0.55 -11.41 -1.32
CA ILE A 22 1.88 -11.15 -0.79
C ILE A 22 2.86 -12.17 -1.36
N VAL A 23 3.95 -11.67 -1.93
CA VAL A 23 5.03 -12.49 -2.49
C VAL A 23 6.38 -12.10 -1.89
N GLY A 24 7.39 -12.97 -2.04
CA GLY A 24 8.74 -12.77 -1.52
C GLY A 24 9.10 -13.76 -0.40
N ARG A 25 9.84 -13.30 0.60
CA ARG A 25 10.30 -14.07 1.78
C ARG A 25 9.20 -14.20 2.83
N VAL A 26 8.07 -14.74 2.41
CA VAL A 26 6.85 -14.79 3.24
C VAL A 26 7.07 -15.56 4.54
N GLU A 27 7.81 -16.66 4.49
CA GLU A 27 8.10 -17.49 5.67
C GLU A 27 8.81 -16.71 6.80
N GLU A 28 9.67 -15.75 6.45
CA GLU A 28 10.37 -14.88 7.43
C GLU A 28 9.42 -13.89 8.14
N HIS A 29 8.22 -13.69 7.58
CA HIS A 29 7.24 -12.69 8.02
C HIS A 29 5.87 -13.29 8.35
N ARG A 30 5.75 -14.62 8.39
CA ARG A 30 4.50 -15.35 8.53
C ARG A 30 3.61 -14.86 9.68
N ALA A 31 4.19 -14.74 10.87
CA ALA A 31 3.46 -14.34 12.07
C ALA A 31 2.93 -12.90 11.98
N PHE A 32 3.72 -11.99 11.39
CA PHE A 32 3.29 -10.61 11.16
C PHE A 32 2.14 -10.54 10.14
N LEU A 33 2.26 -11.28 9.03
CA LEU A 33 1.22 -11.31 8.01
C LEU A 33 -0.09 -11.89 8.55
N ALA A 34 -0.01 -12.96 9.35
CA ALA A 34 -1.17 -13.54 10.02
C ALA A 34 -1.87 -12.56 10.97
N ASP A 35 -1.11 -11.79 11.76
CA ASP A 35 -1.66 -10.76 12.66
C ASP A 35 -2.41 -9.65 11.90
N MET A 36 -1.96 -9.35 10.68
CA MET A 36 -2.62 -8.38 9.79
C MET A 36 -3.81 -8.98 9.02
N GLY A 37 -4.10 -10.27 9.18
CA GLY A 37 -5.22 -10.97 8.55
C GLY A 37 -4.91 -11.57 7.17
N PHE A 38 -3.64 -11.81 6.86
CA PHE A 38 -3.23 -12.57 5.69
C PHE A 38 -3.06 -14.05 6.03
N GLU A 39 -3.43 -14.92 5.10
CA GLU A 39 -3.39 -16.37 5.26
C GLU A 39 -2.83 -17.05 4.02
N GLU A 40 -2.28 -18.25 4.20
CA GLU A 40 -1.84 -19.08 3.09
C GLU A 40 -3.06 -19.74 2.44
N HIS A 41 -3.24 -19.48 1.14
CA HIS A 41 -4.28 -20.11 0.36
C HIS A 41 -4.02 -21.64 0.26
N PRO A 42 -4.99 -22.50 0.62
CA PRO A 42 -4.73 -23.92 0.81
C PRO A 42 -4.28 -24.64 -0.47
N GLU A 43 -4.75 -24.18 -1.63
CA GLU A 43 -4.46 -24.79 -2.93
C GLU A 43 -3.23 -24.18 -3.61
N THR A 44 -3.16 -22.85 -3.69
CA THR A 44 -2.11 -22.14 -4.45
C THR A 44 -0.86 -21.87 -3.62
N LYS A 45 -0.94 -21.99 -2.29
CA LYS A 45 0.13 -21.64 -1.33
C LYS A 45 0.54 -20.17 -1.37
N GLU A 46 -0.24 -19.34 -2.04
CA GLU A 46 -0.05 -17.89 -2.05
C GLU A 46 -0.54 -17.29 -0.74
N TRP A 47 0.12 -16.24 -0.29
CA TRP A 47 -0.34 -15.50 0.88
C TRP A 47 -1.30 -14.42 0.46
N VAL A 48 -2.54 -14.54 0.91
CA VAL A 48 -3.64 -13.70 0.46
C VAL A 48 -4.34 -13.05 1.63
N GLY A 49 -4.86 -11.85 1.39
CA GLY A 49 -5.60 -11.09 2.38
C GLY A 49 -6.41 -9.99 1.71
N LYS A 50 -6.81 -9.01 2.52
CA LYS A 50 -7.62 -7.87 2.07
C LYS A 50 -6.86 -6.56 2.19
N GLY A 51 -7.25 -5.55 1.41
CA GLY A 51 -6.67 -4.21 1.48
C GLY A 51 -6.69 -3.63 2.90
N GLU A 52 -7.71 -3.95 3.70
CA GLU A 52 -7.74 -3.56 5.12
C GLU A 52 -6.53 -4.06 5.93
N GLY A 53 -5.97 -5.22 5.57
CA GLY A 53 -4.80 -5.77 6.24
C GLY A 53 -3.56 -4.92 6.02
N LEU A 54 -3.42 -4.31 4.84
CA LEU A 54 -2.36 -3.32 4.59
C LEU A 54 -2.59 -2.05 5.41
N TYR A 55 -3.84 -1.57 5.51
CA TYR A 55 -4.16 -0.36 6.27
C TYR A 55 -4.07 -0.52 7.79
N ARG A 56 -4.06 -1.76 8.30
CA ARG A 56 -3.76 -2.04 9.71
C ARG A 56 -2.28 -1.95 10.04
N MET A 57 -1.40 -2.08 9.04
CA MET A 57 0.03 -2.01 9.27
C MET A 57 0.43 -0.59 9.66
N ALA A 58 1.23 -0.46 10.71
CA ALA A 58 1.93 0.80 10.96
C ALA A 58 2.82 1.12 9.75
N PRO A 59 2.88 2.38 9.28
CA PRO A 59 3.61 2.70 8.07
C PRO A 59 5.10 2.32 8.12
N GLU A 60 5.74 2.43 9.30
CA GLU A 60 7.12 1.99 9.52
C GLU A 60 7.27 0.47 9.35
N ALA A 61 6.30 -0.30 9.85
CA ALA A 61 6.28 -1.75 9.75
C ALA A 61 6.09 -2.22 8.30
N PHE A 62 5.28 -1.50 7.52
CA PHE A 62 5.13 -1.70 6.09
C PHE A 62 6.43 -1.38 5.36
N CYS A 63 6.99 -0.17 5.52
CA CYS A 63 8.23 0.21 4.84
C CYS A 63 9.41 -0.71 5.19
N ALA A 64 9.51 -1.21 6.42
CA ALA A 64 10.58 -2.13 6.82
C ALA A 64 10.51 -3.50 6.13
N ARG A 65 9.32 -3.95 5.69
CA ARG A 65 9.12 -5.29 5.10
C ARG A 65 8.96 -5.24 3.59
N PHE A 66 8.33 -4.19 3.08
CA PHE A 66 8.03 -4.02 1.66
C PHE A 66 9.00 -3.05 0.96
N GLY A 67 9.77 -2.25 1.72
CA GLY A 67 10.64 -1.21 1.17
C GLY A 67 12.05 -1.68 0.76
N VAL A 68 12.72 -0.80 0.02
CA VAL A 68 14.01 -1.08 -0.65
C VAL A 68 15.22 -1.01 0.31
N GLN A 69 15.10 -0.40 1.49
CA GLN A 69 16.23 -0.12 2.41
C GLN A 69 16.88 -1.35 3.10
N GLY A 70 16.62 -2.56 2.61
CA GLY A 70 17.34 -3.79 2.96
C GLY A 70 17.22 -4.89 1.89
N GLY A 71 16.76 -4.54 0.69
CA GLY A 71 16.14 -5.47 -0.27
C GLY A 71 14.67 -5.71 0.08
N MET A 72 13.78 -5.71 -0.91
CA MET A 72 12.37 -5.98 -0.68
C MET A 72 12.20 -7.42 -0.19
N ALA A 73 11.93 -7.60 1.11
CA ALA A 73 11.65 -8.92 1.65
C ALA A 73 10.27 -9.39 1.20
N LEU A 74 9.31 -8.49 1.12
CA LEU A 74 7.95 -8.74 0.65
C LEU A 74 7.54 -7.76 -0.46
N GLN A 75 6.58 -8.17 -1.28
CA GLN A 75 5.85 -7.31 -2.20
C GLN A 75 4.36 -7.61 -2.06
N ALA A 76 3.54 -6.55 -2.04
CA ALA A 76 2.08 -6.67 -2.09
C ALA A 76 1.60 -6.36 -3.51
N GLN A 77 0.66 -7.16 -4.01
CA GLN A 77 0.06 -7.00 -5.33
C GLN A 77 -1.47 -7.04 -5.22
N VAL A 78 -2.14 -6.20 -5.98
CA VAL A 78 -3.60 -6.15 -6.08
C VAL A 78 -4.00 -6.32 -7.54
N THR A 79 -5.12 -6.99 -7.77
CA THR A 79 -5.64 -7.19 -9.12
C THR A 79 -7.09 -6.74 -9.23
N ASP A 80 -7.44 -6.17 -10.39
CA ASP A 80 -8.82 -5.92 -10.81
C ASP A 80 -9.41 -7.05 -11.68
N GLY A 81 -8.67 -8.16 -11.85
CA GLY A 81 -9.02 -9.27 -12.73
C GLY A 81 -8.43 -9.17 -14.14
N GLU A 82 -7.94 -8.00 -14.56
CA GLU A 82 -7.25 -7.84 -15.84
C GLU A 82 -5.74 -7.64 -15.67
N ARG A 83 -5.33 -6.99 -14.58
CA ARG A 83 -3.94 -6.61 -14.32
C ARG A 83 -3.56 -6.84 -12.88
N PHE A 84 -2.27 -7.04 -12.64
CA PHE A 84 -1.68 -7.02 -11.30
C PHE A 84 -0.88 -5.73 -11.15
N CYS A 85 -1.13 -5.02 -10.05
CA CYS A 85 -0.45 -3.78 -9.69
C CYS A 85 0.27 -3.98 -8.36
N ALA A 86 1.55 -3.58 -8.29
CA ALA A 86 2.28 -3.57 -7.04
C ALA A 86 1.77 -2.44 -6.15
N VAL A 87 1.61 -2.73 -4.85
CA VAL A 87 1.36 -1.69 -3.85
C VAL A 87 2.69 -1.10 -3.44
N ASP A 88 2.97 0.11 -3.92
CA ASP A 88 4.25 0.78 -3.78
C ASP A 88 4.20 2.00 -2.85
N ALA A 89 3.04 2.28 -2.23
CA ALA A 89 2.89 3.37 -1.29
C ALA A 89 1.79 3.12 -0.26
N LEU A 90 1.94 3.68 0.95
CA LEU A 90 0.87 3.76 1.95
C LEU A 90 0.62 5.21 2.41
N PRO A 91 -0.64 5.67 2.46
CA PRO A 91 -0.99 6.94 3.05
C PRO A 91 -0.91 6.86 4.58
N GLN A 92 -0.29 7.86 5.20
CA GLN A 92 -0.41 8.15 6.61
C GLN A 92 -1.57 9.11 6.81
N VAL A 93 -2.54 8.70 7.62
CA VAL A 93 -3.74 9.50 7.94
C VAL A 93 -3.54 10.16 9.30
N GLY A 94 -3.88 11.44 9.40
CA GLY A 94 -3.97 12.20 10.65
C GLY A 94 -5.29 12.95 10.72
N GLU A 95 -5.45 13.79 11.73
CA GLU A 95 -6.63 14.64 11.90
C GLU A 95 -6.26 16.12 11.64
N ASP A 96 -7.14 16.85 10.95
CA ASP A 96 -7.02 18.30 10.80
C ASP A 96 -7.55 19.06 12.03
N ALA A 97 -7.50 20.40 11.99
CA ALA A 97 -7.99 21.25 13.09
C ALA A 97 -9.49 21.10 13.37
N GLU A 98 -10.25 20.48 12.47
CA GLU A 98 -11.70 20.26 12.57
C GLU A 98 -12.02 18.79 12.94
N GLY A 99 -11.00 17.96 13.22
CA GLY A 99 -11.15 16.55 13.55
C GLY A 99 -11.48 15.66 12.34
N ARG A 100 -11.27 16.15 11.12
CA ARG A 100 -11.45 15.33 9.91
C ARG A 100 -10.20 14.54 9.62
N LEU A 101 -10.38 13.28 9.22
CA LEU A 101 -9.28 12.45 8.74
C LEU A 101 -8.74 13.01 7.43
N ILE A 102 -7.47 13.37 7.42
CA ILE A 102 -6.73 13.86 6.25
C ILE A 102 -5.49 13.00 6.01
N ILE A 103 -5.09 12.86 4.75
CA ILE A 103 -3.80 12.26 4.42
C ILE A 103 -2.72 13.29 4.74
N VAL A 104 -1.91 13.03 5.77
CA VAL A 104 -0.83 13.93 6.21
C VAL A 104 0.47 13.68 5.47
N LYS A 105 0.69 12.45 5.00
CA LYS A 105 1.88 12.03 4.27
C LYS A 105 1.56 10.80 3.45
N VAL A 106 2.28 10.56 2.35
CA VAL A 106 2.26 9.25 1.68
C VAL A 106 3.69 8.71 1.64
N LEU A 107 3.86 7.49 2.10
CA LEU A 107 5.15 6.81 2.19
C LEU A 107 5.27 5.85 1.01
N ALA A 108 5.97 6.29 -0.04
CA ALA A 108 6.32 5.42 -1.17
C ALA A 108 7.57 4.57 -0.87
N LEU A 109 7.55 3.36 -1.41
CA LEU A 109 8.61 2.36 -1.29
C LEU A 109 9.74 2.64 -2.28
N GLU A 110 9.42 3.13 -3.49
CA GLU A 110 10.39 3.55 -4.51
C GLU A 110 10.59 5.07 -4.52
N LEU A 111 11.81 5.52 -4.87
CA LEU A 111 12.17 6.94 -4.95
C LEU A 111 11.37 7.67 -6.03
N ASP A 112 11.22 7.08 -7.21
CA ASP A 112 10.49 7.68 -8.33
C ASP A 112 9.00 7.87 -7.98
N THR A 113 8.41 6.91 -7.27
CA THR A 113 7.03 7.03 -6.75
C THR A 113 6.92 8.16 -5.71
N ARG A 114 7.93 8.38 -4.86
CA ARG A 114 7.95 9.51 -3.90
C ARG A 114 7.91 10.85 -4.61
N GLU A 115 8.70 11.04 -5.66
CA GLU A 115 8.72 12.30 -6.41
C GLU A 115 7.37 12.62 -7.07
N ILE A 116 6.69 11.59 -7.61
CA ILE A 116 5.34 11.75 -8.18
C ILE A 116 4.34 12.13 -7.09
N ILE A 117 4.38 11.45 -5.95
CA ILE A 117 3.51 11.70 -4.80
C ILE A 117 3.69 13.13 -4.27
N ASP A 118 4.93 13.58 -4.06
CA ASP A 118 5.21 14.92 -3.51
C ASP A 118 4.70 16.03 -4.46
N GLN A 119 4.82 15.82 -5.77
CA GLN A 119 4.25 16.73 -6.78
C GLN A 119 2.71 16.75 -6.75
N VAL A 120 2.08 15.60 -6.55
CA VAL A 120 0.61 15.48 -6.48
C VAL A 120 0.08 16.14 -5.21
N LEU A 121 0.67 15.83 -4.05
CA LEU A 121 0.24 16.37 -2.75
C LEU A 121 0.39 17.90 -2.70
N SER A 122 1.50 18.43 -3.22
CA SER A 122 1.73 19.89 -3.28
C SER A 122 0.63 20.60 -4.08
N ARG A 123 0.21 20.05 -5.23
CA ARG A 123 -0.88 20.61 -6.04
C ARG A 123 -2.25 20.52 -5.39
N MET A 124 -2.49 19.49 -4.57
CA MET A 124 -3.75 19.35 -3.84
C MET A 124 -3.84 20.36 -2.69
N LEU A 125 -2.73 20.62 -2.00
CA LEU A 125 -2.65 21.61 -0.92
C LEU A 125 -2.72 23.05 -1.43
N GLU A 126 -2.25 23.33 -2.64
CA GLU A 126 -2.40 24.65 -3.28
C GLU A 126 -3.84 24.97 -3.73
N ARG A 127 -4.74 23.96 -3.74
CA ARG A 127 -6.13 24.06 -4.21
C ARG A 127 -7.18 23.96 -3.10
N GLY A 128 -6.77 23.67 -1.86
CA GLY A 128 -7.64 23.68 -0.67
C GLY A 128 -7.51 24.99 0.09
#